data_AF-A0A2T0KLL0-F1
#
_entry.id   AF-A0A2T0KLL0-F1
#
_cell.length_a   1.000
_cell.length_b   1.000
_cell.length_c   1.000
_cell.angle_alpha   90.00
_cell.angle_beta   90.00
_cell.angle_gamma   90.00
#
_symmetry.space_group_name_H-M   'P 1'
#
loop_
_entity.id
_entity.type
_entity.pdbx_description
1 polymer ?
#
loop_
_entity_poly.entity_id
_entity_poly.type
_entity_poly.pdbx_seq_one_letter_code
_entity_poly.pdbx_strand_id
1 'polypeptide(L)'
;MPVDNEPVPKSTVDNYDLSDIEGIEADIAAMEEFAAGLKADLEENYVPHANQVAENMLAELPNGGEFYELFLFLGAHQQVQDATFRNVDGYVAGTYQFATSAEEISAKYRGADAFARAKLSDVQAAFEGNGDA
;
A
#
# COMPACT_ATOMS: atom_id res chain seq x y z
N MET A 1 -10.03 -29.45 7.24
CA MET A 1 -10.74 -29.81 6.00
C MET A 1 -10.55 -28.65 5.04
N PRO A 2 -10.14 -28.85 3.78
CA PRO A 2 -9.97 -27.75 2.85
C PRO A 2 -11.34 -27.23 2.41
N VAL A 3 -11.53 -25.92 2.47
CA VAL A 3 -12.69 -25.22 1.92
C VAL A 3 -12.41 -24.95 0.45
N ASP A 4 -12.78 -25.93 -0.38
CA ASP A 4 -12.69 -25.84 -1.84
C ASP A 4 -13.81 -24.92 -2.37
N ASN A 5 -13.59 -23.60 -2.37
CA ASN A 5 -14.21 -22.61 -3.29
C ASN A 5 -14.00 -21.12 -2.95
N GLU A 6 -13.14 -20.76 -1.99
CA GLU A 6 -12.88 -19.32 -1.80
C GLU A 6 -12.00 -18.77 -2.94
N PRO A 7 -12.36 -17.63 -3.55
CA PRO A 7 -11.51 -16.99 -4.54
C PRO A 7 -10.17 -16.69 -3.87
N VAL A 8 -9.08 -17.21 -4.45
CA VAL A 8 -7.73 -16.94 -3.95
C VAL A 8 -7.51 -15.42 -4.06
N PRO A 9 -7.25 -14.71 -2.93
CA PRO A 9 -6.96 -13.29 -2.98
C PRO A 9 -5.72 -13.07 -3.84
N LYS A 10 -5.84 -12.28 -4.90
CA LYS A 10 -4.71 -11.97 -5.79
C LYS A 10 -3.91 -10.84 -5.15
N SER A 11 -2.86 -11.21 -4.42
CA SER A 11 -1.86 -10.25 -3.93
C SER A 11 -1.29 -9.46 -5.10
N THR A 12 -1.33 -8.13 -5.01
CA THR A 12 -0.71 -7.26 -6.02
C THR A 12 0.81 -7.36 -6.00
N VAL A 13 1.41 -7.73 -4.87
CA VAL A 13 2.87 -7.89 -4.70
C VAL A 13 3.45 -8.98 -5.62
N ASP A 14 2.65 -10.01 -5.95
CA ASP A 14 3.10 -11.13 -6.78
C ASP A 14 3.29 -10.73 -8.26
N ASN A 15 2.77 -9.57 -8.67
CA ASN A 15 2.78 -9.11 -10.07
C ASN A 15 3.87 -8.07 -10.38
N TYR A 16 4.64 -7.60 -9.40
CA TYR A 16 5.65 -6.56 -9.62
C TYR A 16 7.07 -7.13 -9.68
N ASP A 17 7.72 -6.95 -10.82
CA ASP A 17 9.17 -7.12 -10.94
C ASP A 17 9.87 -5.84 -10.47
N LEU A 18 10.45 -5.90 -9.27
CA LEU A 18 11.14 -4.77 -8.63
C LEU A 18 12.53 -4.48 -9.24
N SER A 19 12.95 -5.22 -10.27
CA SER A 19 14.32 -5.14 -10.80
C SER A 19 14.55 -4.12 -11.92
N ASP A 20 13.50 -3.59 -12.56
CA ASP A 20 13.62 -2.68 -13.72
C ASP A 20 13.09 -1.25 -13.45
N ILE A 21 13.77 -0.54 -12.54
CA ILE A 21 13.55 0.88 -12.20
C ILE A 21 14.61 1.73 -12.94
N GLU A 22 14.60 1.73 -14.28
CA GLU A 22 15.69 2.31 -15.12
C GLU A 22 15.47 3.78 -15.55
N GLY A 23 14.43 4.49 -15.10
CA GLY A 23 14.32 5.92 -15.40
C GLY A 23 13.20 6.66 -14.67
N ILE A 24 13.48 7.84 -14.12
CA ILE A 24 12.62 8.59 -13.18
C ILE A 24 11.14 8.68 -13.62
N GLU A 25 10.85 8.94 -14.91
CA GLU A 25 9.46 9.02 -15.39
C GLU A 25 8.78 7.63 -15.43
N ALA A 26 9.50 6.59 -15.88
CA ALA A 26 9.03 5.21 -15.83
C ALA A 26 8.88 4.71 -14.38
N ASP A 27 9.80 5.11 -13.51
CA ASP A 27 9.82 4.76 -12.09
C ASP A 27 8.64 5.38 -11.33
N ILE A 28 8.26 6.62 -11.68
CA ILE A 28 7.11 7.31 -11.08
C ILE A 28 5.79 6.69 -11.55
N ALA A 29 5.68 6.34 -12.84
CA ALA A 29 4.52 5.63 -13.36
C ALA A 29 4.37 4.25 -12.71
N ALA A 30 5.46 3.49 -12.60
CA ALA A 30 5.49 2.20 -11.93
C ALA A 30 5.15 2.33 -10.43
N MET A 31 5.65 3.36 -9.76
CA MET A 31 5.33 3.64 -8.36
C MET A 31 3.85 4.00 -8.17
N GLU A 32 3.26 4.79 -9.07
CA GLU A 32 1.84 5.15 -9.06
C GLU A 32 0.96 3.90 -9.27
N GLU A 33 1.32 3.05 -10.23
CA GLU A 33 0.60 1.80 -10.51
C GLU A 33 0.68 0.83 -9.32
N PHE A 34 1.86 0.67 -8.74
CA PHE A 34 2.07 -0.18 -7.56
C PHE A 34 1.27 0.30 -6.36
N ALA A 35 1.31 1.60 -6.07
CA ALA A 35 0.53 2.24 -5.02
C ALA A 35 -0.99 2.07 -5.23
N ALA A 36 -1.47 2.29 -6.45
CA ALA A 36 -2.87 2.11 -6.81
C ALA A 36 -3.31 0.65 -6.64
N GLY A 37 -2.46 -0.31 -7.06
CA GLY A 37 -2.71 -1.73 -6.88
C GLY A 37 -2.80 -2.14 -5.42
N LEU A 38 -1.87 -1.69 -4.57
CA LEU A 38 -1.93 -1.95 -3.12
C LEU A 38 -3.19 -1.40 -2.47
N LYS A 39 -3.60 -0.19 -2.85
CA LYS A 39 -4.83 0.42 -2.32
C LYS A 39 -6.08 -0.35 -2.78
N ALA A 40 -6.14 -0.73 -4.06
CA ALA A 40 -7.25 -1.51 -4.60
C ALA A 40 -7.35 -2.88 -3.90
N ASP A 41 -6.22 -3.56 -3.68
CA ASP A 41 -6.19 -4.83 -2.96
C ASP A 41 -6.75 -4.69 -1.54
N LEU A 42 -6.38 -3.62 -0.82
CA LEU A 42 -6.96 -3.34 0.49
C LEU A 42 -8.47 -3.08 0.42
N GLU A 43 -8.93 -2.24 -0.51
CA GLU A 43 -10.35 -1.88 -0.65
C GLU A 43 -11.23 -3.07 -1.07
N GLU A 44 -10.72 -3.93 -1.95
CA GLU A 44 -11.45 -5.06 -2.50
C GLU A 44 -11.38 -6.31 -1.62
N ASN A 45 -10.21 -6.60 -1.03
CA ASN A 45 -9.97 -7.88 -0.35
C ASN A 45 -9.86 -7.75 1.17
N TYR A 46 -9.38 -6.63 1.72
CA TYR A 46 -9.20 -6.51 3.17
C TYR A 46 -10.37 -5.79 3.85
N VAL A 47 -10.71 -4.59 3.39
CA VAL A 47 -11.71 -3.71 4.01
C VAL A 47 -13.07 -4.40 4.23
N PRO A 48 -13.61 -5.21 3.29
CA PRO A 48 -14.88 -5.91 3.50
C PRO A 48 -14.85 -6.90 4.65
N HIS A 49 -13.66 -7.42 4.99
CA HIS A 49 -13.44 -8.45 6.00
C HIS A 49 -12.78 -7.90 7.28
N ALA A 50 -12.46 -6.60 7.33
CA ALA A 50 -11.68 -6.00 8.42
C ALA A 50 -12.31 -6.22 9.80
N ASN A 51 -13.64 -6.09 9.92
CA ASN A 51 -14.34 -6.36 11.18
C ASN A 51 -14.20 -7.83 11.59
N GLN A 52 -14.36 -8.77 10.66
CA GLN A 52 -14.23 -10.19 10.93
C GLN A 52 -12.79 -10.57 11.32
N VAL A 53 -11.79 -9.97 10.68
CA VAL A 53 -10.39 -10.12 11.07
C VAL A 53 -10.17 -9.61 12.49
N ALA A 54 -10.65 -8.41 12.81
CA ALA A 54 -10.53 -7.84 14.15
C ALA A 54 -11.21 -8.71 15.22
N GLU A 55 -12.43 -9.17 14.97
CA GLU A 55 -13.18 -10.06 15.86
C GLU A 55 -12.42 -11.37 16.11
N ASN A 56 -11.83 -11.96 15.07
CA ASN A 56 -11.06 -13.20 15.20
C ASN A 56 -9.73 -13.00 15.93
N MET A 57 -9.02 -11.91 15.65
CA MET A 57 -7.72 -11.63 16.27
C MET A 57 -7.85 -11.24 17.75
N LEU A 58 -8.95 -10.58 18.11
CA LEU A 58 -9.23 -10.09 19.47
C LEU A 58 -10.30 -10.95 20.17
N ALA A 59 -10.49 -12.19 19.72
CA ALA A 59 -11.45 -13.10 20.31
C ALA A 59 -11.15 -13.30 21.81
N GLU A 60 -12.19 -13.15 22.63
CA GLU A 60 -12.07 -13.24 24.08
C GLU A 60 -11.51 -14.60 24.51
N LEU A 61 -10.46 -14.55 25.32
CA LEU A 61 -9.82 -15.75 25.85
C LEU A 61 -10.61 -16.30 27.04
N PRO A 62 -10.64 -17.64 27.21
CA PRO A 62 -11.27 -18.24 28.38
C PRO A 62 -10.53 -17.85 29.67
N ASN A 63 -11.22 -17.94 30.81
CA ASN A 63 -10.58 -17.74 32.11
C ASN A 63 -9.65 -18.94 32.43
N GLY A 64 -8.41 -18.66 32.86
CA GLY A 64 -7.42 -19.67 33.26
C GLY A 64 -7.75 -20.42 34.56
N GLY A 65 -8.78 -19.99 35.30
CA GLY A 65 -9.20 -20.62 36.55
C GLY A 65 -8.12 -20.58 37.62
N GLU A 66 -8.03 -21.64 38.43
CA GLU A 66 -7.03 -21.74 39.51
C GLU A 66 -5.65 -22.24 39.03
N PHE A 67 -5.50 -22.60 37.75
CA PHE A 67 -4.25 -23.12 37.22
C PHE A 67 -3.34 -21.97 36.77
N TYR A 68 -2.37 -21.63 37.63
CA TYR A 68 -1.50 -20.47 37.48
C TYR A 68 -0.73 -20.45 36.15
N GLU A 69 -0.26 -21.59 35.67
CA GLU A 69 0.47 -21.68 34.40
C GLU A 69 -0.43 -21.41 33.18
N LEU A 70 -1.70 -21.81 33.22
CA LEU A 70 -2.67 -21.47 32.16
C LEU A 70 -3.01 -19.98 32.23
N PHE A 71 -3.15 -19.41 33.42
CA PHE A 71 -3.32 -17.97 33.58
C PHE A 71 -2.17 -17.18 32.95
N LEU A 72 -0.91 -17.57 33.22
CA LEU A 72 0.26 -16.95 32.61
C LEU A 72 0.31 -17.13 31.09
N PHE A 73 -0.01 -18.33 30.60
CA PHE A 73 -0.06 -18.60 29.17
C PHE A 73 -1.10 -17.73 28.46
N LEU A 74 -2.31 -17.63 29.00
CA LEU A 74 -3.38 -16.80 28.43
C LEU A 74 -3.02 -15.31 28.46
N GLY A 75 -2.36 -14.85 29.52
CA GLY A 75 -1.84 -13.47 29.60
C GLY A 75 -0.77 -13.17 28.55
N ALA A 76 0.13 -14.12 28.27
CA ALA A 76 1.10 -13.99 27.18
C ALA A 76 0.42 -14.07 25.79
N HIS A 77 -0.58 -14.94 25.65
CA HIS A 77 -1.35 -15.09 24.42
C HIS A 77 -2.09 -13.79 24.07
N GLN A 78 -2.73 -13.16 25.04
CA GLN A 78 -3.43 -11.88 24.84
C GLN A 78 -2.47 -10.78 24.39
N GLN A 79 -1.26 -10.71 24.96
CA GLN A 79 -0.24 -9.75 24.50
C GLN A 79 0.16 -9.97 23.04
N VAL A 80 0.24 -11.23 22.61
CA VAL A 80 0.54 -11.56 21.21
C VAL A 80 -0.65 -11.24 20.30
N GLN A 81 -1.89 -11.50 20.72
CA GLN A 81 -3.10 -11.09 19.99
C GLN A 81 -3.11 -9.57 19.74
N ASP A 82 -2.90 -8.78 20.80
CA ASP A 82 -2.87 -7.32 20.72
C ASP A 82 -1.74 -6.82 19.80
N ALA A 83 -0.53 -7.37 19.95
CA ALA A 83 0.61 -6.98 19.13
C ALA A 83 0.38 -7.31 17.64
N THR A 84 -0.20 -8.48 17.37
CA THR A 84 -0.49 -8.90 15.99
C THR A 84 -1.57 -8.02 15.38
N PHE A 85 -2.63 -7.71 16.13
CA PHE A 85 -3.69 -6.81 15.66
C PHE A 85 -3.13 -5.43 15.31
N ARG A 86 -2.30 -4.84 16.18
CA ARG A 86 -1.65 -3.55 15.90
C ARG A 86 -0.74 -3.57 14.67
N ASN A 87 -0.05 -4.67 14.42
CA ASN A 87 0.80 -4.80 13.22
C ASN A 87 -0.05 -4.83 11.95
N VAL A 88 -1.18 -5.55 11.95
CA VAL A 88 -2.09 -5.61 10.80
C VAL A 88 -2.74 -4.24 10.56
N ASP A 89 -3.26 -3.61 11.62
CA ASP A 89 -3.85 -2.27 11.52
C ASP A 89 -2.83 -1.23 11.02
N GLY A 90 -1.60 -1.29 11.54
CA GLY A 90 -0.49 -0.43 11.09
C GLY A 90 -0.09 -0.67 9.64
N TYR A 91 -0.11 -1.92 9.16
CA TYR A 91 0.15 -2.24 7.75
C TYR A 91 -0.90 -1.61 6.82
N VAL A 92 -2.18 -1.71 7.19
CA VAL A 92 -3.29 -1.11 6.43
C VAL A 92 -3.14 0.40 6.35
N ALA A 93 -2.99 1.07 7.51
CA ALA A 93 -2.81 2.51 7.57
C ALA A 93 -1.56 2.98 6.79
N GLY A 94 -0.44 2.29 6.96
CA GLY A 94 0.81 2.59 6.27
C GLY A 94 0.70 2.44 4.75
N THR A 95 -0.05 1.44 4.28
CA THR A 95 -0.28 1.21 2.85
C THR A 95 -1.14 2.31 2.24
N TYR A 96 -2.22 2.73 2.91
CA TYR A 96 -3.00 3.90 2.46
C TYR A 96 -2.14 5.16 2.40
N GLN A 97 -1.35 5.43 3.45
CA GLN A 97 -0.47 6.59 3.50
C GLN A 97 0.59 6.55 2.39
N PHE A 98 1.18 5.37 2.14
CA PHE A 98 2.12 5.17 1.04
C PHE A 98 1.45 5.44 -0.31
N ALA A 99 0.27 4.86 -0.55
CA ALA A 99 -0.43 5.02 -1.81
C ALA A 99 -0.80 6.49 -2.10
N THR A 100 -1.32 7.21 -1.09
CA THR A 100 -1.59 8.64 -1.19
C THR A 100 -0.31 9.45 -1.44
N SER A 101 0.80 9.11 -0.76
CA SER A 101 2.07 9.82 -0.95
C SER A 101 2.63 9.60 -2.36
N ALA A 102 2.51 8.39 -2.90
CA ALA A 102 2.92 8.08 -4.26
C ALA A 102 2.11 8.89 -5.28
N GLU A 103 0.78 8.95 -5.13
CA GLU A 103 -0.11 9.77 -5.97
C GLU A 103 0.29 11.26 -5.95
N GLU A 104 0.56 11.81 -4.76
CA GLU A 104 1.00 13.20 -4.61
C GLU A 104 2.36 13.48 -5.28
N ILE A 105 3.32 12.56 -5.14
CA ILE A 105 4.64 12.69 -5.75
C ILE A 105 4.50 12.63 -7.28
N SER A 106 3.75 11.66 -7.81
CA SER A 106 3.51 11.51 -9.24
C SER A 106 2.84 12.75 -9.84
N ALA A 107 1.85 13.33 -9.15
CA ALA A 107 1.21 14.56 -9.57
C ALA A 107 2.18 15.75 -9.65
N LYS A 108 3.09 15.88 -8.67
CA LYS A 108 4.11 16.95 -8.64
C LYS A 108 5.08 16.82 -9.82
N TYR A 109 5.56 15.62 -10.12
CA TYR A 109 6.47 15.38 -11.24
C TYR A 109 5.79 15.64 -12.59
N ARG A 110 4.57 15.14 -12.79
CA ARG A 110 3.79 15.40 -14.01
C ARG A 110 3.63 16.91 -14.28
N GLY A 111 3.39 17.68 -13.21
CA GLY A 111 3.34 19.14 -13.28
C GLY A 111 4.68 19.79 -13.65
N ALA A 112 5.77 19.33 -13.04
CA ALA A 112 7.12 19.81 -13.34
C ALA A 112 7.52 19.54 -14.81
N ASP A 113 7.24 18.34 -15.32
CA ASP A 113 7.54 17.96 -16.71
C ASP A 113 6.69 18.72 -17.72
N ALA A 114 5.41 18.96 -17.41
CA ALA A 114 4.56 19.82 -18.23
C ALA A 114 5.11 21.25 -18.29
N PHE A 115 5.57 21.80 -17.15
CA PHE A 115 6.17 23.13 -17.09
C PHE A 115 7.49 23.20 -17.86
N ALA A 116 8.37 22.20 -17.70
CA ALA A 116 9.64 22.13 -18.41
C ALA A 116 9.44 22.04 -19.92
N ARG A 117 8.48 21.23 -20.39
CA ARG A 117 8.11 21.14 -21.82
C ARG A 117 7.60 22.47 -22.37
N ALA A 118 6.75 23.18 -21.63
CA ALA A 118 6.28 24.50 -22.03
C ALA A 118 7.44 25.49 -22.17
N LYS A 119 8.36 25.52 -21.18
CA LYS A 119 9.54 26.39 -21.24
C LYS A 119 10.49 26.03 -22.39
N LEU A 120 10.68 24.76 -22.67
CA LEU A 120 11.49 24.33 -23.81
C LEU A 120 10.85 24.77 -25.13
N SER A 121 9.54 24.61 -25.28
CA SER A 121 8.80 25.08 -26.46
C SER A 121 8.91 26.59 -26.64
N ASP A 122 8.80 27.38 -25.56
CA ASP A 122 8.96 28.83 -25.60
C ASP A 122 10.37 29.23 -26.10
N VAL A 123 11.40 28.55 -25.60
CA VAL A 123 12.80 28.78 -26.01
C VAL A 123 13.02 28.39 -27.47
N GLN A 124 12.52 27.23 -27.91
CA GLN A 124 12.62 26.79 -29.30
C GLN A 124 11.96 27.78 -30.26
N ALA A 125 10.74 28.23 -29.95
CA ALA A 125 10.04 29.24 -30.74
C ALA A 125 10.81 30.57 -30.81
N ALA A 126 11.47 30.97 -29.72
CA ALA A 126 12.31 32.16 -29.70
C ALA A 126 13.60 32.03 -30.54
N PHE A 127 14.18 30.83 -30.64
CA PHE A 127 15.32 30.57 -31.52
C PHE A 127 14.91 30.53 -32.99
N GLU A 128 13.78 29.91 -33.32
CA GLU A 128 13.25 29.85 -34.68
C GLU A 128 12.82 31.25 -35.18
N GLY A 129 12.16 32.05 -34.34
CA GLY A 129 11.76 33.42 -34.68
C GLY A 129 12.93 34.42 -34.83
N ASN A 130 14.11 34.09 -34.31
CA ASN A 130 15.33 34.91 -34.46
C ASN A 130 16.22 34.46 -35.64
N GLY A 131 15.88 33.36 -36.33
CA GLY A 131 16.62 32.85 -37.49
C GLY A 131 16.23 33.46 -38.85
N ASP A 132 15.13 34.23 -38.89
CA ASP A 132 14.57 34.87 -40.09
C ASP A 132 14.93 36.38 -40.21
N ALA A 133 15.99 36.84 -39.53
CA ALA A 133 16.48 38.22 -39.57
C ALA A 133 17.82 38.38 -40.31
#